data_AF-A0A349PTY7-F1
#
_entry.id   AF-A0A349PTY7-F1
#
_cell.length_a   1.000
_cell.length_b   1.000
_cell.length_c   1.000
_cell.angle_alpha   90.00
_cell.angle_beta   90.00
_cell.angle_gamma   90.00
#
_symmetry.space_group_name_H-M   'P 1'
#
loop_
_entity.id
_entity.type
_entity.pdbx_description
1 polymer ?
#
loop_
_entity_poly.entity_id
_entity_poly.type
_entity_poly.pdbx_seq_one_letter_code
_entity_poly.pdbx_strand_id
1 'polypeptide(L)'
;KGNKLPDGMDEDKVSSAGLAVMSQLTKGEYEEVYDALREDVREQTSADAIEEMMDTATEGRGSFKKVKDSMVTGVTDADEPHAIAVIGAKYDKKSVVFRIAFDTEMNLIGLDVRGK
;
A
#
# COMPACT_ATOMS: atom_id res chain seq x y z
N LYS A 1 -16.51 1.90 -6.24
CA LYS A 1 -16.35 3.24 -5.63
C LYS A 1 -15.81 3.03 -4.23
N GLY A 2 -14.77 3.76 -3.83
CA GLY A 2 -14.30 3.76 -2.46
C GLY A 2 -15.28 4.47 -1.53
N ASN A 3 -15.10 4.29 -0.23
CA ASN A 3 -15.81 5.04 0.80
C ASN A 3 -15.27 6.46 0.89
N LYS A 4 -16.07 7.38 1.46
CA LYS A 4 -15.66 8.75 1.74
C LYS A 4 -14.42 8.76 2.62
N LEU A 5 -13.45 9.61 2.30
CA LEU A 5 -12.27 9.82 3.13
C LEU A 5 -12.62 10.49 4.47
N PRO A 6 -11.82 10.22 5.52
CA PRO A 6 -11.81 11.03 6.74
C PRO A 6 -11.60 12.52 6.44
N ASP A 7 -12.14 13.38 7.30
CA ASP A 7 -11.96 14.82 7.17
C ASP A 7 -10.47 15.20 7.27
N GLY A 8 -10.01 16.05 6.36
CA GLY A 8 -8.60 16.47 6.26
C GLY A 8 -7.75 15.66 5.28
N MET A 9 -8.24 14.51 4.80
CA MET A 9 -7.56 13.72 3.77
C MET A 9 -8.02 14.06 2.36
N ASP A 10 -7.10 13.87 1.41
CA ASP A 10 -7.30 14.14 -0.01
C ASP A 10 -7.02 12.88 -0.82
N GLU A 11 -7.96 12.48 -1.69
CA GLU A 11 -7.85 11.27 -2.52
C GLU A 11 -6.63 11.31 -3.44
N ASP A 12 -6.30 12.48 -4.01
CA ASP A 12 -5.16 12.62 -4.91
C ASP A 12 -3.84 12.50 -4.15
N LYS A 13 -3.77 13.04 -2.92
CA LYS A 13 -2.58 12.89 -2.06
C LYS A 13 -2.39 11.45 -1.64
N VAL A 14 -3.45 10.80 -1.15
CA VAL A 14 -3.39 9.40 -0.71
C VAL A 14 -3.05 8.48 -1.88
N SER A 15 -3.63 8.70 -3.06
CA SER A 15 -3.29 7.93 -4.27
C SER A 15 -1.83 8.15 -4.66
N SER A 16 -1.33 9.38 -4.60
CA SER A 16 0.06 9.69 -4.98
C SER A 16 1.06 9.06 -4.01
N ALA A 17 0.80 9.15 -2.70
CA ALA A 17 1.60 8.52 -1.67
C ALA A 17 1.59 6.98 -1.81
N GLY A 18 0.40 6.39 -2.02
CA GLY A 18 0.28 4.96 -2.29
C GLY A 18 1.05 4.51 -3.54
N LEU A 19 1.04 5.30 -4.62
CA LEU A 19 1.80 4.99 -5.83
C LEU A 19 3.30 5.06 -5.59
N ALA A 20 3.77 6.02 -4.79
CA ALA A 20 5.18 6.13 -4.42
C ALA A 20 5.63 4.89 -3.63
N VAL A 21 4.88 4.51 -2.60
CA VAL A 21 5.17 3.34 -1.77
C VAL A 21 5.13 2.04 -2.59
N MET A 22 4.12 1.86 -3.44
CA MET A 22 4.07 0.71 -4.37
C MET A 22 5.27 0.69 -5.32
N SER A 23 5.70 1.85 -5.80
CA SER A 23 6.92 1.92 -6.63
C SER A 23 8.17 1.52 -5.85
N GLN A 24 8.28 1.87 -4.57
CA GLN A 24 9.41 1.47 -3.72
C GLN A 24 9.41 -0.04 -3.50
N LEU A 25 8.24 -0.61 -3.14
CA LEU A 25 8.07 -2.07 -2.98
C LEU A 25 8.47 -2.84 -4.24
N THR A 26 8.04 -2.37 -5.43
CA THR A 26 8.38 -3.04 -6.70
C THR A 26 9.84 -2.89 -7.12
N LYS A 27 10.59 -1.94 -6.54
CA LYS A 27 12.03 -1.76 -6.74
C LYS A 27 12.88 -2.52 -5.71
N GLY A 28 12.26 -3.10 -4.68
CA GLY A 28 12.97 -3.70 -3.55
C GLY A 28 13.48 -2.67 -2.53
N GLU A 29 12.93 -1.46 -2.52
CA GLU A 29 13.26 -0.40 -1.55
C GLU A 29 12.47 -0.62 -0.23
N TYR A 30 12.58 -1.82 0.36
CA TYR A 30 11.79 -2.21 1.53
C TYR A 30 12.16 -1.45 2.80
N GLU A 31 13.43 -1.10 2.98
CA GLU A 31 13.91 -0.28 4.11
C GLU A 31 13.26 1.11 4.10
N GLU A 32 13.19 1.76 2.93
CA GLU A 32 12.55 3.08 2.78
C GLU A 32 11.06 3.03 3.11
N VAL A 33 10.37 1.97 2.70
CA VAL A 33 8.96 1.77 3.03
C VAL A 33 8.79 1.49 4.52
N TYR A 34 9.69 0.71 5.11
CA TYR A 34 9.70 0.44 6.54
C TYR A 34 9.91 1.74 7.33
N ASP A 35 10.85 2.59 6.96
CA ASP A 35 11.10 3.86 7.65
C ASP A 35 9.95 4.87 7.53
N ALA A 36 9.16 4.77 6.46
CA ALA A 36 7.95 5.57 6.28
C ALA A 36 6.78 5.09 7.17
N LEU A 37 6.84 3.86 7.69
CA LEU A 37 5.81 3.35 8.61
C LEU A 37 5.81 4.12 9.93
N ARG A 38 4.62 4.25 10.51
CA ARG A 38 4.45 4.75 11.86
C ARG A 38 5.19 3.84 12.85
N GLU A 39 5.72 4.43 13.92
CA GLU A 39 6.59 3.74 14.90
C GLU A 39 5.96 2.45 15.45
N ASP A 40 4.70 2.52 15.88
CA ASP A 40 3.94 1.38 16.40
C ASP A 40 3.72 0.25 15.38
N VAL A 41 3.64 0.59 14.09
CA VAL A 41 3.51 -0.39 13.01
C VAL A 41 4.86 -1.00 12.68
N ARG A 42 5.92 -0.19 12.67
CA ARG A 42 7.31 -0.65 12.57
C ARG A 42 7.72 -1.60 13.68
N GLU A 43 7.17 -1.45 14.88
CA GLU A 43 7.41 -2.38 15.99
C GLU A 43 6.72 -3.73 15.78
N GLN A 44 5.65 -3.77 14.98
CA GLN A 44 4.87 -4.98 14.69
C GLN A 44 5.23 -5.65 13.36
N THR A 45 6.08 -5.01 12.55
CA THR A 45 6.54 -5.52 11.26
C THR A 45 8.04 -5.31 11.09
N SER A 46 8.61 -5.73 9.95
CA SER A 46 10.01 -5.50 9.63
C SER A 46 10.17 -5.34 8.12
N ALA A 47 11.30 -4.78 7.68
CA ALA A 47 11.64 -4.74 6.26
C ALA A 47 11.63 -6.16 5.64
N ASP A 48 12.16 -7.16 6.36
CA ASP A 48 12.14 -8.57 5.94
C ASP A 48 10.69 -9.10 5.76
N ALA A 49 9.78 -8.75 6.66
CA ALA A 49 8.38 -9.17 6.56
C ALA A 49 7.66 -8.52 5.36
N ILE A 50 8.02 -7.27 5.03
CA ILE A 50 7.51 -6.57 3.84
C ILE A 50 8.06 -7.23 2.56
N GLU A 51 9.34 -7.59 2.56
CA GLU A 51 9.96 -8.34 1.46
C GLU A 51 9.27 -9.70 1.26
N GLU A 52 9.12 -10.50 2.33
CA GLU A 52 8.46 -11.80 2.27
C GLU A 52 7.01 -11.68 1.78
N MET A 53 6.29 -10.64 2.21
CA MET A 53 4.95 -10.33 1.73
C MET A 53 4.95 -10.06 0.22
N MET A 54 5.89 -9.26 -0.27
CA MET A 54 6.02 -8.98 -1.70
C MET A 54 6.38 -10.21 -2.51
N ASP A 55 7.33 -11.00 -2.04
CA ASP A 55 7.76 -12.23 -2.68
C ASP A 55 6.59 -13.21 -2.77
N THR A 56 5.87 -13.44 -1.67
CA THR A 56 4.67 -14.28 -1.65
C THR A 56 3.58 -13.75 -2.60
N ALA A 57 3.35 -12.44 -2.59
CA ALA A 57 2.34 -11.80 -3.43
C ALA A 57 2.67 -11.87 -4.92
N THR A 58 3.96 -11.88 -5.28
CA THR A 58 4.46 -11.92 -6.66
C THR A 58 4.94 -13.30 -7.09
N GLU A 59 4.97 -14.28 -6.19
CA GLU A 59 5.50 -15.61 -6.42
C GLU A 59 4.83 -16.24 -7.63
N GLY A 60 5.64 -16.69 -8.59
CA GLY A 60 5.15 -17.32 -9.80
C GLY A 60 4.36 -16.41 -10.75
N ARG A 61 4.27 -15.09 -10.51
CA ARG A 61 3.53 -14.12 -11.34
C ARG A 61 4.39 -13.40 -12.37
N GLY A 62 5.71 -13.53 -12.27
CA GLY A 62 6.70 -12.95 -13.19
C GLY A 62 7.08 -11.52 -12.78
N SER A 63 7.46 -10.70 -13.75
CA SER A 63 7.89 -9.32 -13.49
C SER A 63 6.72 -8.34 -13.58
N PHE A 64 6.82 -7.24 -12.83
CA PHE A 64 5.92 -6.11 -12.94
C PHE A 64 5.93 -5.54 -14.37
N LYS A 65 4.74 -5.16 -14.88
CA LYS A 65 4.58 -4.55 -16.20
C LYS A 65 4.12 -3.11 -16.12
N LYS A 66 2.98 -2.87 -15.48
CA LYS A 66 2.36 -1.55 -15.38
C LYS A 66 1.28 -1.50 -14.30
N VAL A 67 1.00 -0.30 -13.81
CA VAL A 67 -0.22 -0.03 -13.04
C VAL A 67 -1.43 -0.15 -13.96
N LYS A 68 -2.47 -0.84 -13.49
CA LYS A 68 -3.72 -1.07 -14.22
C LYS A 68 -4.81 -0.11 -13.75
N ASP A 69 -5.00 -0.02 -12.44
CA ASP A 69 -6.01 0.81 -11.80
C ASP A 69 -5.52 1.23 -10.42
N SER A 70 -5.93 2.41 -9.97
CA SER A 70 -5.80 2.85 -8.58
C SER A 70 -7.13 3.40 -8.11
N MET A 71 -7.41 3.19 -6.83
CA MET A 71 -8.53 3.80 -6.14
C MET A 71 -8.14 4.12 -4.72
N VAL A 72 -8.81 5.08 -4.11
CA VAL A 72 -8.67 5.38 -2.70
C VAL A 72 -10.00 5.07 -2.01
N THR A 73 -9.93 4.58 -0.78
CA THR A 73 -11.11 4.35 0.05
C THR A 73 -10.84 4.77 1.48
N GLY A 74 -11.76 5.52 2.07
CA GLY A 74 -11.68 5.89 3.48
C GLY A 74 -12.22 4.79 4.41
N VAL A 75 -11.76 4.83 5.65
CA VAL A 75 -12.31 4.09 6.77
C VAL A 75 -12.60 5.13 7.85
N THR A 76 -13.87 5.49 7.98
CA THR A 76 -14.34 6.49 8.95
C THR A 76 -14.99 5.88 10.18
N ASP A 77 -15.37 4.60 10.09
CA ASP A 77 -16.08 3.86 11.13
C ASP A 77 -15.14 3.07 12.07
N ALA A 78 -13.83 3.25 11.94
CA ALA A 78 -12.84 2.69 12.85
C ALA A 78 -12.56 3.67 14.01
N ASP A 79 -12.13 3.14 15.16
CA ASP A 79 -11.64 3.96 16.28
C ASP A 79 -10.55 4.95 15.84
N GLU A 80 -9.74 4.55 14.85
CA GLU A 80 -8.76 5.42 14.19
C GLU A 80 -9.11 5.57 12.69
N PRO A 81 -9.68 6.73 12.28
CA PRO A 81 -10.00 7.00 10.89
C PRO A 81 -8.75 7.04 10.00
N HIS A 82 -8.83 6.39 8.84
CA HIS A 82 -7.69 6.29 7.92
C HIS A 82 -8.14 6.18 6.46
N ALA A 83 -7.21 6.35 5.52
CA ALA A 83 -7.45 6.11 4.10
C ALA A 83 -6.59 4.96 3.59
N ILE A 84 -7.10 4.25 2.59
CA ILE A 84 -6.42 3.13 1.96
C ILE A 84 -6.31 3.40 0.47
N ALA A 85 -5.08 3.51 -0.03
CA ALA A 85 -4.78 3.47 -1.45
C ALA A 85 -4.74 2.01 -1.92
N VAL A 86 -5.62 1.66 -2.85
CA VAL A 86 -5.72 0.33 -3.46
C VAL A 86 -5.23 0.43 -4.91
N ILE A 87 -4.14 -0.24 -5.22
CA ILE A 87 -3.45 -0.13 -6.50
C ILE A 87 -3.32 -1.50 -7.14
N GLY A 88 -3.97 -1.69 -8.28
CA GLY A 88 -3.84 -2.87 -9.11
C GLY A 88 -2.65 -2.76 -10.05
N ALA A 89 -1.66 -3.63 -9.89
CA ALA A 89 -0.51 -3.79 -10.76
C ALA A 89 -0.64 -5.03 -11.65
N LYS A 90 -0.27 -4.89 -12.92
CA LYS A 90 -0.21 -6.00 -13.87
C LYS A 90 1.19 -6.61 -13.86
N TYR A 91 1.26 -7.93 -13.68
CA TYR A 91 2.47 -8.73 -13.89
C TYR A 91 2.32 -9.62 -15.12
N ASP A 92 3.38 -10.35 -15.49
CA ASP A 92 3.38 -11.25 -16.67
C ASP A 92 2.19 -12.21 -16.70
N LYS A 93 1.89 -12.87 -15.57
CA LYS A 93 0.86 -13.92 -15.51
C LYS A 93 -0.44 -13.45 -14.86
N LYS A 94 -0.35 -12.90 -13.65
CA LYS A 94 -1.52 -12.45 -12.87
C LYS A 94 -1.35 -11.00 -12.44
N SER A 95 -2.39 -10.40 -11.87
CA SER A 95 -2.30 -9.06 -11.29
C SER A 95 -2.00 -9.16 -9.80
N VAL A 96 -1.39 -8.13 -9.24
CA VAL A 96 -1.15 -7.96 -7.81
C VAL A 96 -1.85 -6.69 -7.36
N VAL A 97 -2.43 -6.71 -6.18
CA VAL A 97 -3.10 -5.57 -5.58
C VAL A 97 -2.33 -5.16 -4.36
N PHE A 98 -1.94 -3.89 -4.32
CA PHE A 98 -1.31 -3.22 -3.20
C PHE A 98 -2.37 -2.45 -2.44
N ARG A 99 -2.38 -2.59 -1.12
CA ARG A 99 -3.24 -1.85 -0.21
C ARG A 99 -2.35 -1.16 0.80
N ILE A 100 -2.44 0.16 0.82
CA ILE A 100 -1.50 1.02 1.54
C ILE A 100 -2.35 1.95 2.38
N ALA A 101 -2.31 1.78 3.69
CA ALA A 101 -3.14 2.49 4.65
C ALA A 101 -2.37 3.67 5.25
N PHE A 102 -3.01 4.83 5.30
CA PHE A 102 -2.47 6.07 5.84
C PHE A 102 -3.42 6.63 6.91
N ASP A 103 -2.88 7.10 8.03
CA ASP A 103 -3.65 7.88 9.01
C ASP A 103 -3.87 9.32 8.53
N THR A 104 -4.73 10.07 9.24
CA THR A 104 -5.07 11.46 8.89
C THR A 104 -3.86 12.41 8.83
N GLU A 105 -2.73 12.02 9.42
CA GLU A 105 -1.47 12.76 9.39
C GLU A 105 -0.59 12.38 8.19
N MET A 106 -1.08 11.50 7.32
CA MET A 106 -0.36 10.93 6.16
C MET A 106 0.80 10.00 6.54
N ASN A 107 0.83 9.47 7.77
CA ASN A 107 1.77 8.42 8.14
C ASN A 107 1.27 7.08 7.64
N LEU A 108 2.19 6.23 7.23
CA LEU A 108 1.88 4.90 6.75
C LEU A 108 1.59 3.98 7.95
N ILE A 109 0.34 3.53 8.07
CA ILE A 109 -0.12 2.71 9.20
C ILE A 109 -0.32 1.23 8.83
N GLY A 110 -0.15 0.88 7.56
CA GLY A 110 -0.33 -0.50 7.14
C GLY A 110 -0.07 -0.72 5.67
N LEU A 111 0.39 -1.93 5.37
CA LEU A 111 0.72 -2.40 4.04
C LEU A 111 0.19 -3.82 3.88
N ASP A 112 -0.47 -4.09 2.77
CA ASP A 112 -0.93 -5.42 2.41
C ASP A 112 -0.81 -5.60 0.90
N VAL A 113 -0.06 -6.61 0.48
CA VAL A 113 0.10 -6.94 -0.93
C VAL A 113 -0.40 -8.34 -1.18
N ARG A 114 -1.31 -8.46 -2.15
CA ARG A 114 -1.94 -9.74 -2.50
C ARG A 114 -2.07 -9.93 -3.99
N GLY A 115 -1.73 -11.13 -4.45
CA GLY A 115 -2.03 -11.53 -5.81
C GLY A 115 -3.52 -11.76 -6.05
N LYS A 116 -4.01 -11.35 -7.22
CA LYS A 116 -5.40 -11.55 -7.68
C LYS A 116 -5.56 -12.84 -8.48
#